data_AF-A0A2L0BEW5-F1
#
_entry.id   AF-A0A2L0BEW5-F1
#
_cell.length_a   1.000
_cell.length_b   1.000
_cell.length_c   1.000
_cell.angle_alpha   90.00
_cell.angle_beta   90.00
_cell.angle_gamma   90.00
#
_symmetry.space_group_name_H-M   'P 1'
#
loop_
_entity.id
_entity.type
_entity.pdbx_description
1 polymer ?
#
loop_
_entity_poly.entity_id
_entity_poly.type
_entity_poly.pdbx_seq_one_letter_code
_entity_poly.pdbx_strand_id
1 'polypeptide(L)'
;FIETSCRHLRRIFNEDVIRQLMGSGEVISELEREWEQLQKDREALRQIFPSGESKVALPCNLQRMIWNVQKIFHINKRVATDLSPLRVIQGVRELLQKCLIVAGDDHLSKQANENATLLFQCLVRSTLCTKLVSEEFRLSTEAFEWLIGEIETRFQQAQVNPGEMVGALAAQSLGEPATQMTLNTFHFAGVSSKNVTLGVPRLKEIINISKKPKAPSLTVFLTGVAAR
;
A
#
# COMPACT_ATOMS: atom_id res chain seq x y z
N PHE A 1 2.84 4.21 34.13
CA PHE A 1 2.58 4.27 32.67
C PHE A 1 2.86 5.65 32.06
N ILE A 2 2.49 6.77 32.70
CA ILE A 2 2.74 8.12 32.16
C ILE A 2 4.23 8.55 32.23
N GLU A 3 4.93 8.28 33.34
CA GLU A 3 6.36 8.63 33.48
C GLU A 3 7.29 7.90 32.49
N THR A 4 6.98 6.64 32.16
CA THR A 4 7.69 5.85 31.16
C THR A 4 7.49 6.41 29.74
N SER A 5 6.30 6.94 29.44
CA SER A 5 6.03 7.61 28.15
C SER A 5 6.73 8.97 28.04
N CYS A 6 6.76 9.79 29.09
CA CYS A 6 7.44 11.09 29.04
C CYS A 6 8.96 10.96 28.82
N ARG A 7 9.62 9.98 29.44
CA ARG A 7 11.05 9.73 29.21
C ARG A 7 11.34 9.24 27.79
N HIS A 8 10.43 8.45 27.22
CA HIS A 8 10.51 7.98 25.83
C HIS A 8 10.32 9.13 24.84
N LEU A 9 9.31 9.98 25.05
CA LEU A 9 9.05 11.16 24.21
C LEU A 9 10.21 12.16 24.25
N ARG A 10 10.86 12.37 25.40
CA ARG A 10 12.07 13.20 25.54
C ARG A 10 13.30 12.69 24.77
N ARG A 11 13.32 11.43 24.36
CA ARG A 11 14.36 10.88 23.47
C ARG A 11 14.05 11.08 21.99
N ILE A 12 12.79 11.36 21.68
CA ILE A 12 12.26 11.37 20.32
C ILE A 12 12.11 12.81 19.84
N PHE A 13 11.55 13.69 20.68
CA PHE A 13 11.15 15.03 20.32
C PHE A 13 11.95 16.09 21.07
N ASN A 14 12.08 17.26 20.46
CA ASN A 14 12.63 18.44 21.12
C ASN A 14 11.70 18.94 22.25
N GLU A 15 12.27 19.68 23.20
CA GLU A 15 11.55 20.26 24.35
C GLU A 15 10.31 21.06 23.93
N ASP A 16 10.40 21.82 22.83
CA ASP A 16 9.30 22.66 22.33
C ASP A 16 8.11 21.81 21.86
N VAL A 17 8.37 20.74 21.12
CA VAL A 17 7.33 19.80 20.66
C VAL A 17 6.70 19.08 21.85
N ILE A 18 7.50 18.72 22.87
CA ILE A 18 6.98 18.05 24.07
C ILE A 18 6.06 18.98 24.87
N ARG A 19 6.40 20.26 24.98
CA ARG A 19 5.51 21.26 25.62
C ARG A 19 4.18 21.36 24.89
N GLN A 20 4.19 21.37 23.56
CA GLN A 20 2.96 21.35 22.76
C GLN A 20 2.15 20.07 22.99
N LEU A 21 2.81 18.90 23.02
CA LEU A 21 2.15 17.61 23.26
C LEU A 21 1.52 17.51 24.65
N MET A 22 2.18 18.06 25.67
CA MET A 22 1.69 18.02 27.06
C MET A 22 0.68 19.14 27.35
N GLY A 23 0.73 20.25 26.62
CA GLY A 23 -0.14 21.41 26.83
C GLY A 23 -1.48 21.35 26.10
N SER A 24 -1.59 20.56 25.03
CA SER A 24 -2.74 20.57 24.13
C SER A 24 -3.47 19.23 24.08
N GLY A 25 -4.65 19.14 24.73
CA GLY A 25 -5.51 17.95 24.67
C GLY A 25 -6.01 17.61 23.25
N GLU A 26 -6.02 18.60 22.35
CA GLU A 26 -6.34 18.43 20.93
C GLU A 26 -5.38 17.45 20.22
N VAL A 27 -4.09 17.44 20.59
CA VAL A 27 -3.10 16.57 19.95
C VAL A 27 -3.37 15.10 20.24
N ILE A 28 -3.76 14.79 21.47
CA ILE A 28 -4.09 13.43 21.89
C ILE A 28 -5.32 12.95 21.12
N SER A 29 -6.34 13.81 20.98
CA SER A 29 -7.54 13.48 20.20
C SER A 29 -7.25 13.24 18.72
N GLU A 30 -6.37 14.03 18.09
CA GLU A 30 -5.94 13.79 16.71
C GLU A 30 -5.16 12.49 16.53
N LEU A 31 -4.29 12.14 17.49
CA LEU A 31 -3.56 10.86 17.48
C LEU A 31 -4.49 9.65 17.65
N GLU A 32 -5.49 9.76 18.52
CA GLU A 32 -6.53 8.74 18.66
C GLU A 32 -7.32 8.57 17.36
N ARG A 33 -7.69 9.67 16.71
CA ARG A 33 -8.35 9.64 15.39
C ARG A 33 -7.48 8.98 14.31
N GLU A 34 -6.18 9.28 14.28
CA GLU A 34 -5.23 8.61 13.37
C GLU A 34 -5.21 7.09 13.63
N TRP A 35 -5.13 6.68 14.89
CA TRP A 35 -5.12 5.27 15.27
C TRP A 35 -6.40 4.55 14.87
N GLU A 36 -7.57 5.14 15.15
CA GLU A 36 -8.87 4.57 14.74
C GLU A 36 -8.96 4.39 13.23
N GLN A 37 -8.46 5.36 12.45
CA GLN A 37 -8.43 5.25 10.99
C GLN A 37 -7.54 4.09 10.53
N LEU A 38 -6.34 3.95 11.10
CA LEU A 38 -5.43 2.84 10.78
C LEU A 38 -6.03 1.48 11.14
N GLN A 39 -6.81 1.40 12.23
CA GLN A 39 -7.51 0.19 12.60
C GLN A 39 -8.59 -0.17 11.57
N LYS A 40 -9.39 0.80 11.12
CA LYS A 40 -10.37 0.60 10.05
C LYS A 40 -9.73 0.16 8.74
N ASP A 41 -8.63 0.82 8.35
CA ASP A 41 -7.86 0.47 7.15
C ASP A 41 -7.34 -0.98 7.23
N ARG A 42 -6.87 -1.40 8.41
CA ARG A 42 -6.42 -2.79 8.65
C ARG A 42 -7.56 -3.80 8.52
N GLU A 43 -8.73 -3.50 9.05
CA GLU A 43 -9.91 -4.36 8.94
C GLU A 43 -10.36 -4.49 7.48
N ALA A 44 -10.41 -3.38 6.74
CA ALA A 44 -10.71 -3.37 5.31
C ALA A 44 -9.70 -4.20 4.51
N LEU A 45 -8.39 -4.02 4.77
CA LEU A 45 -7.34 -4.78 4.07
C LEU A 45 -7.44 -6.29 4.32
N ARG A 46 -7.88 -6.74 5.51
CA ARG A 46 -8.09 -8.16 5.80
C ARG A 46 -9.28 -8.75 5.02
N GLN A 47 -10.27 -7.93 4.71
CA GLN A 47 -11.38 -8.34 3.85
C GLN A 47 -10.95 -8.38 2.37
N ILE A 48 -10.12 -7.43 1.93
CA ILE A 48 -9.59 -7.36 0.55
C ILE A 48 -8.58 -8.50 0.28
N PHE A 49 -7.70 -8.79 1.23
CA PHE A 49 -6.66 -9.82 1.13
C PHE A 49 -6.88 -10.95 2.15
N PRO A 50 -7.89 -11.84 1.93
CA PRO A 50 -8.23 -12.90 2.87
C PRO A 50 -7.13 -13.97 3.02
N SER A 51 -6.28 -14.12 2.00
CA SER A 51 -5.13 -15.04 2.02
C SER A 51 -3.94 -14.53 2.83
N GLY A 52 -3.94 -13.25 3.23
CA GLY A 52 -2.84 -12.63 3.98
C GLY A 52 -1.59 -12.32 3.14
N GLU A 53 -1.70 -12.28 1.81
CA GLU A 53 -0.58 -11.91 0.95
C GLU A 53 -0.25 -10.42 1.12
N SER A 54 0.98 -10.12 1.56
CA SER A 54 1.42 -8.75 1.88
C SER A 54 2.16 -8.06 0.72
N LYS A 55 2.42 -8.77 -0.38
CA LYS A 55 3.14 -8.24 -1.53
C LYS A 55 2.14 -7.73 -2.55
N VAL A 56 2.03 -6.40 -2.63
CA VAL A 56 1.16 -5.71 -3.57
C VAL A 56 1.98 -4.78 -4.46
N ALA A 57 1.61 -4.67 -5.73
CA ALA A 57 2.19 -3.70 -6.65
C ALA A 57 1.45 -2.38 -6.50
N LEU A 58 2.13 -1.37 -5.95
CA LEU A 58 1.59 -0.03 -5.75
C LEU A 58 2.55 1.01 -6.36
N PRO A 59 2.01 2.14 -6.85
CA PRO A 59 2.83 3.24 -7.32
C PRO A 59 3.63 3.83 -6.16
N CYS A 60 4.81 4.39 -6.46
CA CYS A 60 5.72 5.02 -5.51
C CYS A 60 6.27 4.07 -4.43
N ASN A 61 7.57 3.76 -4.51
CA ASN A 61 8.24 2.99 -3.45
C ASN A 61 8.56 3.91 -2.25
N LEU A 62 7.61 4.04 -1.32
CA LEU A 62 7.74 4.92 -0.15
C LEU A 62 8.97 4.60 0.70
N GLN A 63 9.32 3.32 0.88
CA GLN A 63 10.50 2.93 1.64
C GLN A 63 11.79 3.48 1.02
N ARG A 64 11.92 3.39 -0.31
CA ARG A 64 13.07 3.95 -1.05
C ARG A 64 13.09 5.47 -0.96
N MET A 65 11.93 6.13 -1.05
CA MET A 65 11.83 7.58 -0.97
C MET A 65 12.24 8.10 0.41
N ILE A 66 11.75 7.46 1.48
CA ILE A 66 12.16 7.78 2.86
C ILE A 66 13.67 7.59 3.04
N TRP A 67 14.23 6.52 2.49
CA TRP A 67 15.68 6.30 2.53
C TRP A 67 16.45 7.38 1.78
N ASN A 68 15.99 7.82 0.60
CA ASN A 68 16.61 8.92 -0.14
C ASN A 68 16.58 10.22 0.67
N VAL A 69 15.44 10.54 1.30
CA VAL A 69 15.29 11.72 2.17
C VAL A 69 16.28 11.68 3.33
N GLN A 70 16.41 10.54 3.99
CA GLN A 70 17.39 10.37 5.07
C GLN A 70 18.83 10.62 4.62
N LYS A 71 19.15 10.31 3.36
CA LYS A 71 20.46 10.58 2.77
C LYS A 71 20.66 12.04 2.39
N ILE A 72 19.67 12.68 1.77
CA ILE A 72 19.73 14.08 1.33
C ILE A 72 19.88 15.02 2.52
N PHE A 73 19.07 14.82 3.56
CA PHE A 73 19.06 15.67 4.75
C PHE A 73 20.02 15.19 5.85
N HIS A 74 20.86 14.19 5.58
CA HIS A 74 21.83 13.64 6.52
C HIS A 74 21.23 13.31 7.91
N ILE A 75 20.07 12.67 7.92
CA ILE A 75 19.27 12.46 9.12
C ILE A 75 19.98 11.51 10.11
N ASN A 76 20.17 11.99 11.33
CA ASN A 76 20.73 11.19 12.41
C ASN A 76 19.64 10.66 13.34
N LYS A 77 19.42 9.35 13.33
CA LYS A 77 18.37 8.69 14.14
C LYS A 77 18.54 8.81 15.66
N ARG A 78 19.72 9.23 16.13
CA ARG A 78 20.01 9.42 17.56
C ARG A 78 19.58 10.80 18.08
N VAL A 79 19.37 11.76 17.18
CA VAL A 79 18.99 13.13 17.54
C VAL A 79 17.47 13.20 17.63
N ALA A 80 16.98 14.05 18.52
CA ALA A 80 15.56 14.33 18.64
C ALA A 80 15.06 15.11 17.41
N THR A 81 13.83 14.83 16.98
CA THR A 81 13.18 15.52 15.87
C THR A 81 12.44 16.77 16.35
N ASP A 82 12.45 17.79 15.49
CA ASP A 82 11.65 19.02 15.57
C ASP A 82 10.23 18.84 14.99
N LEU A 83 9.97 17.74 14.30
CA LEU A 83 8.70 17.50 13.61
C LEU A 83 7.57 17.23 14.60
N SER A 84 6.55 18.11 14.57
CA SER A 84 5.34 17.95 15.37
C SER A 84 4.43 16.84 14.83
N PRO A 85 3.93 15.93 15.68
CA PRO A 85 2.89 14.96 15.36
C PRO A 85 1.69 15.51 14.58
N LEU A 86 1.19 16.70 14.96
CA LEU A 86 0.08 17.33 14.26
C LEU A 86 0.42 17.66 12.81
N ARG A 87 1.65 18.12 12.55
CA ARG A 87 2.10 18.45 11.21
C ARG A 87 2.17 17.21 10.33
N VAL A 88 2.53 16.05 10.89
CA VAL A 88 2.52 14.77 10.16
C VAL A 88 1.10 14.40 9.75
N ILE A 89 0.15 14.41 10.70
CA ILE A 89 -1.25 14.07 10.44
C ILE A 89 -1.85 15.01 9.38
N GLN A 90 -1.63 16.32 9.52
CA GLN A 90 -2.12 17.32 8.58
C GLN A 90 -1.49 17.14 7.20
N GLY A 91 -0.16 16.98 7.12
CA GLY A 91 0.54 16.80 5.85
C GLY A 91 0.13 15.53 5.11
N VAL A 92 -0.11 14.43 5.83
CA VAL A 92 -0.65 13.20 5.22
C VAL A 92 -2.08 13.42 4.74
N ARG A 93 -2.95 14.07 5.51
CA ARG A 93 -4.33 14.39 5.08
C ARG A 93 -4.34 15.26 3.82
N GLU A 94 -3.54 16.31 3.79
CA GLU A 94 -3.38 17.21 2.64
C GLU A 94 -2.86 16.47 1.41
N LEU A 95 -1.84 15.61 1.57
CA LEU A 95 -1.31 14.77 0.49
C LEU A 95 -2.41 13.88 -0.11
N LEU A 96 -3.16 13.18 0.73
CA LEU A 96 -4.19 12.27 0.26
C LEU A 96 -5.36 12.98 -0.43
N GLN A 97 -5.68 14.21 -0.02
CA GLN A 97 -6.68 15.04 -0.70
C GLN A 97 -6.23 15.46 -2.11
N LYS A 98 -4.93 15.66 -2.32
CA LYS A 98 -4.35 16.01 -3.62
C LYS A 98 -4.19 14.81 -4.56
N CYS A 99 -4.18 13.59 -4.03
CA CYS A 99 -4.12 12.36 -4.81
C CYS A 99 -5.48 12.05 -5.50
N LEU A 100 -5.80 12.82 -6.54
CA LEU A 100 -7.02 12.67 -7.33
C LEU A 100 -6.76 11.84 -8.60
N ILE A 101 -7.59 10.82 -8.80
CA ILE A 101 -7.66 9.99 -10.02
C ILE A 101 -8.96 10.28 -10.77
N VAL A 102 -10.09 10.32 -10.06
CA VAL A 102 -11.39 10.66 -10.65
C VAL A 102 -11.69 12.12 -10.35
N ALA A 103 -11.68 12.95 -11.39
CA ALA A 103 -12.03 14.36 -11.28
C ALA A 103 -13.55 14.52 -11.19
N GLY A 104 -14.04 15.26 -10.19
CA GLY A 104 -15.45 15.61 -10.03
C GLY A 104 -15.81 15.95 -8.59
N ASP A 105 -16.71 16.92 -8.42
CA ASP A 105 -17.18 17.36 -7.10
C ASP A 105 -18.48 16.67 -6.66
N ASP A 106 -19.11 15.92 -7.56
CA ASP A 106 -20.31 15.15 -7.29
C ASP A 106 -20.02 13.97 -6.35
N HIS A 107 -21.07 13.50 -5.68
CA HIS A 107 -20.95 12.43 -4.69
C HIS A 107 -20.41 11.13 -5.28
N LEU A 108 -20.78 10.81 -6.53
CA LEU A 108 -20.32 9.58 -7.18
C LEU A 108 -18.83 9.65 -7.52
N SER A 109 -18.36 10.77 -8.08
CA SER A 109 -16.93 10.96 -8.38
C SER A 109 -16.06 10.90 -7.13
N LYS A 110 -16.50 11.51 -6.03
CA LYS A 110 -15.78 11.44 -4.74
C LYS A 110 -15.68 10.01 -4.23
N GLN A 111 -16.78 9.27 -4.22
CA GLN A 111 -16.79 7.87 -3.81
C GLN A 111 -15.94 6.99 -4.74
N ALA A 112 -15.98 7.24 -6.05
CA ALA A 112 -15.16 6.53 -7.02
C ALA A 112 -13.67 6.79 -6.81
N ASN A 113 -13.29 8.03 -6.51
CA ASN A 113 -11.90 8.38 -6.19
C ASN A 113 -11.41 7.72 -4.90
N GLU A 114 -12.23 7.73 -3.85
CA GLU A 114 -11.93 7.06 -2.58
C GLU A 114 -11.66 5.58 -2.79
N ASN A 115 -12.53 4.89 -3.56
CA ASN A 115 -12.36 3.47 -3.87
C ASN A 115 -11.11 3.21 -4.73
N ALA A 116 -10.86 4.04 -5.75
CA ALA A 116 -9.73 3.88 -6.66
C ALA A 116 -8.37 4.07 -5.96
N THR A 117 -8.33 4.94 -4.94
CA THR A 117 -7.09 5.27 -4.22
C THR A 117 -6.96 4.53 -2.89
N LEU A 118 -7.95 3.75 -2.46
CA LEU A 118 -8.02 3.10 -1.15
C LEU A 118 -6.71 2.40 -0.73
N LEU A 119 -6.19 1.50 -1.57
CA LEU A 119 -4.96 0.76 -1.25
C LEU A 119 -3.74 1.67 -1.11
N PHE A 120 -3.64 2.70 -1.95
CA PHE A 120 -2.56 3.68 -1.87
C PHE A 120 -2.69 4.54 -0.61
N GLN A 121 -3.90 4.99 -0.28
CA GLN A 121 -4.16 5.72 0.97
C GLN A 121 -3.77 4.89 2.19
N CYS A 122 -4.16 3.61 2.24
CA CYS A 122 -3.77 2.70 3.32
C CYS A 122 -2.25 2.54 3.41
N LEU A 123 -1.54 2.42 2.28
CA LEU A 123 -0.08 2.34 2.25
C LEU A 123 0.56 3.62 2.81
N VAL A 124 0.10 4.80 2.37
CA VAL A 124 0.63 6.09 2.82
C VAL A 124 0.38 6.27 4.31
N ARG A 125 -0.85 6.03 4.80
CA ARG A 125 -1.17 6.17 6.23
C ARG A 125 -0.39 5.18 7.09
N SER A 126 -0.28 3.92 6.66
CA SER A 126 0.47 2.92 7.44
C SER A 126 1.97 3.20 7.47
N THR A 127 2.54 3.71 6.36
CA THR A 127 3.98 3.99 6.26
C THR A 127 4.35 5.32 6.93
N LEU A 128 3.56 6.38 6.70
CA LEU A 128 3.80 7.73 7.22
C LEU A 128 3.02 8.02 8.51
N CYS A 129 2.66 7.00 9.28
CA CYS A 129 2.03 7.23 10.57
C CYS A 129 2.98 7.98 11.51
N THR A 130 2.41 8.79 12.39
CA THR A 130 3.16 9.68 13.30
C THR A 130 4.26 8.94 14.05
N LYS A 131 3.94 7.73 14.52
CA LYS A 131 4.87 6.88 15.28
C LYS A 131 6.09 6.50 14.43
N LEU A 132 5.90 5.97 13.22
CA LEU A 132 7.02 5.53 12.37
C LEU A 132 7.86 6.71 11.91
N VAL A 133 7.22 7.81 11.49
CA VAL A 133 7.91 9.02 11.04
C VAL A 133 8.82 9.59 12.14
N SER A 134 8.31 9.64 13.37
CA SER A 134 9.03 10.24 14.49
C SER A 134 10.05 9.29 15.12
N GLU A 135 9.71 8.01 15.31
CA GLU A 135 10.55 7.03 16.01
C GLU A 135 11.54 6.30 15.11
N GLU A 136 11.08 5.77 13.99
CA GLU A 136 11.88 4.89 13.10
C GLU A 136 12.65 5.68 12.05
N PHE A 137 11.98 6.65 11.42
CA PHE A 137 12.55 7.44 10.33
C PHE A 137 13.24 8.72 10.81
N ARG A 138 12.80 9.27 11.94
CA ARG A 138 13.39 10.45 12.59
C ARG A 138 13.46 11.65 11.65
N LEU A 139 12.40 11.85 10.85
CA LEU A 139 12.35 12.94 9.88
C LEU A 139 12.24 14.29 10.59
N SER A 140 12.96 15.30 10.09
CA SER A 140 12.76 16.71 10.47
C SER A 140 11.55 17.31 9.73
N THR A 141 11.14 18.51 10.13
CA THR A 141 10.03 19.21 9.46
C THR A 141 10.31 19.43 7.98
N GLU A 142 11.50 19.95 7.64
CA GLU A 142 11.91 20.19 6.26
C GLU A 142 11.97 18.89 5.44
N ALA A 143 12.53 17.82 6.02
CA ALA A 143 12.64 16.53 5.35
C ALA A 143 11.27 15.89 5.09
N PHE A 144 10.31 16.07 6.00
CA PHE A 144 8.95 15.59 5.84
C PHE A 144 8.20 16.37 4.76
N GLU A 145 8.28 17.70 4.74
CA GLU A 145 7.63 18.51 3.70
C GLU A 145 8.17 18.20 2.30
N TRP A 146 9.50 18.01 2.20
CA TRP A 146 10.12 17.56 0.95
C TRP A 146 9.60 16.18 0.53
N LEU A 147 9.50 15.22 1.47
CA LEU A 147 8.99 13.87 1.19
C LEU A 147 7.56 13.91 0.66
N ILE A 148 6.68 14.70 1.27
CA ILE A 148 5.29 14.86 0.84
C ILE A 148 5.21 15.39 -0.60
N GLY A 149 5.99 16.42 -0.93
CA GLY A 149 6.04 16.97 -2.29
C GLY A 149 6.58 15.99 -3.33
N GLU A 150 7.60 15.19 -2.97
CA GLU A 150 8.13 14.15 -3.87
C GLU A 150 7.10 13.01 -4.06
N ILE A 151 6.34 12.63 -3.03
CA ILE A 151 5.25 11.63 -3.19
C ILE A 151 4.15 12.16 -4.10
N GLU A 152 3.72 13.41 -3.92
CA GLU A 152 2.74 14.06 -4.79
C GLU A 152 3.20 14.03 -6.26
N THR A 153 4.44 14.44 -6.51
CA THR A 153 5.02 14.49 -7.85
C THR A 153 5.11 13.11 -8.48
N ARG A 154 5.60 12.10 -7.72
CA ARG A 154 5.71 10.72 -8.21
C ARG A 154 4.36 10.08 -8.47
N PHE A 155 3.36 10.39 -7.65
CA PHE A 155 2.01 9.90 -7.83
C PHE A 155 1.39 10.45 -9.13
N GLN A 156 1.55 11.75 -9.39
CA GLN A 156 1.09 12.37 -10.64
C GLN A 156 1.80 11.79 -11.86
N GLN A 157 3.12 11.57 -11.78
CA GLN A 157 3.89 10.94 -12.85
C GLN A 157 3.52 9.47 -13.10
N ALA A 158 2.98 8.78 -12.10
CA ALA A 158 2.56 7.39 -12.22
C ALA A 158 1.18 7.23 -12.90
N GLN A 159 0.49 8.33 -13.20
CA GLN A 159 -0.79 8.28 -13.92
C GLN A 159 -0.57 7.88 -15.38
N VAL A 160 -1.47 7.05 -15.89
CA VAL A 160 -1.46 6.61 -17.29
C VAL A 160 -1.86 7.79 -18.18
N ASN A 161 -1.15 7.95 -19.30
CA ASN A 161 -1.44 9.03 -20.24
C ASN A 161 -2.78 8.77 -20.96
N PRO A 162 -3.66 9.77 -21.06
CA PRO A 162 -4.88 9.64 -21.85
C PRO A 162 -4.56 9.33 -23.32
N GLY A 163 -5.34 8.44 -23.92
CA GLY A 163 -5.16 8.05 -25.33
C GLY A 163 -4.11 6.96 -25.58
N GLU A 164 -3.51 6.39 -24.53
CA GLU A 164 -2.60 5.26 -24.66
C GLU A 164 -3.31 4.00 -25.21
N MET A 165 -2.65 3.29 -26.13
CA MET A 165 -3.20 2.10 -26.80
C MET A 165 -3.14 0.86 -25.89
N VAL A 166 -3.93 0.88 -24.81
CA VAL A 166 -3.94 -0.18 -23.78
C VAL A 166 -4.26 -1.58 -24.32
N GLY A 167 -5.08 -1.68 -25.37
CA GLY A 167 -5.46 -2.97 -25.95
C GLY A 167 -4.31 -3.70 -26.63
N ALA A 168 -3.51 -2.99 -27.44
CA ALA A 168 -2.35 -3.57 -28.10
C ALA A 168 -1.24 -3.92 -27.10
N LEU A 169 -1.00 -3.04 -26.13
CA LEU A 169 -0.03 -3.25 -25.06
C LEU A 169 -0.40 -4.49 -24.22
N ALA A 170 -1.65 -4.58 -23.77
CA ALA A 170 -2.12 -5.73 -22.99
C ALA A 170 -2.02 -7.05 -23.77
N ALA A 171 -2.35 -7.03 -25.07
CA ALA A 171 -2.22 -8.21 -25.93
C ALA A 171 -0.76 -8.68 -26.03
N GLN A 172 0.20 -7.75 -26.18
CA GLN A 172 1.63 -8.07 -26.20
C GLN A 172 2.14 -8.58 -24.85
N SER A 173 1.76 -7.92 -23.75
CA SER A 173 2.16 -8.31 -22.39
C SER A 173 1.69 -9.73 -22.00
N LEU A 174 0.58 -10.21 -22.58
CA LEU A 174 0.15 -11.60 -22.44
C LEU A 174 0.81 -12.54 -23.44
N GLY A 175 1.04 -12.08 -24.68
CA GLY A 175 1.59 -12.88 -25.77
C GLY A 175 3.07 -13.23 -25.59
N GLU A 176 3.90 -12.30 -25.13
CA GLU A 176 5.33 -12.53 -24.90
C GLU A 176 5.60 -13.69 -23.92
N PRO A 177 5.06 -13.70 -22.68
CA PRO A 177 5.29 -14.81 -21.75
C PRO A 177 4.68 -16.12 -22.26
N ALA A 178 3.61 -16.07 -23.06
CA ALA A 178 3.03 -17.27 -23.67
C ALA A 178 4.01 -18.01 -24.59
N THR A 179 4.96 -17.31 -25.23
CA THR A 179 6.03 -17.94 -26.03
C THR A 179 7.05 -18.70 -25.17
N GLN A 180 7.23 -18.25 -23.92
CA GLN A 180 8.12 -18.88 -22.94
C GLN A 180 7.45 -20.06 -22.22
N MET A 181 6.11 -20.14 -22.24
CA MET A 181 5.40 -21.29 -21.70
C MET A 181 5.65 -22.53 -22.55
N THR A 182 6.12 -23.62 -21.93
CA THR A 182 6.32 -24.88 -22.65
C THR A 182 4.99 -25.49 -23.08
N LEU A 183 5.01 -26.24 -24.19
CA LEU A 183 3.84 -26.91 -24.76
C LEU A 183 3.25 -27.98 -23.82
N ASN A 184 4.02 -28.47 -22.84
CA ASN A 184 3.59 -29.41 -21.80
C ASN A 184 4.50 -29.24 -20.56
N THR A 185 3.92 -28.97 -19.39
CA THR A 185 4.66 -29.01 -18.11
C THR A 185 4.31 -30.31 -17.37
N PHE A 186 5.13 -31.34 -17.51
CA PHE A 186 4.98 -32.61 -16.79
C PHE A 186 5.62 -32.62 -15.39
N HIS A 187 6.10 -31.47 -14.90
CA HIS A 187 6.85 -31.41 -13.65
C HIS A 187 6.25 -30.35 -12.71
N PHE A 188 5.17 -30.74 -12.02
CA PHE A 188 4.91 -30.23 -10.67
C PHE A 188 5.28 -31.35 -9.69
N ALA A 189 6.50 -31.33 -9.18
CA ALA A 189 6.93 -32.26 -8.14
C ALA A 189 6.04 -32.05 -6.89
N GLY A 190 5.30 -33.08 -6.47
CA GLY A 190 4.52 -33.06 -5.23
C GLY A 190 3.00 -33.02 -5.36
N VAL A 191 2.41 -33.02 -6.55
CA VAL A 191 0.95 -33.08 -6.73
C VAL A 191 0.57 -34.42 -7.36
N SER A 192 -0.17 -35.26 -6.61
CA SER A 192 -0.51 -36.63 -7.01
C SER A 192 -1.35 -36.66 -8.29
N SER A 193 -0.83 -37.34 -9.33
CA SER A 193 -1.52 -37.97 -10.46
C SER A 193 -2.61 -37.17 -11.21
N LYS A 194 -2.61 -35.83 -11.19
CA LYS A 194 -3.51 -35.00 -12.02
C LYS A 194 -2.74 -34.36 -13.16
N ASN A 195 -2.92 -34.90 -14.37
CA ASN A 195 -2.53 -34.24 -15.61
C ASN A 195 -3.47 -33.06 -15.88
N VAL A 196 -3.21 -31.92 -15.25
CA VAL A 196 -3.89 -30.67 -15.58
C VAL A 196 -3.30 -30.13 -16.89
N THR A 197 -4.14 -29.70 -17.84
CA THR A 197 -3.62 -28.98 -19.01
C THR A 197 -3.00 -27.66 -18.54
N LEU A 198 -1.70 -27.50 -18.80
CA LEU A 198 -0.91 -26.33 -18.46
C LEU A 198 -0.22 -25.79 -19.72
N GLY A 199 0.32 -24.57 -19.66
CA GLY A 199 1.02 -23.96 -20.78
C GLY A 199 0.11 -23.51 -21.92
N VAL A 200 0.67 -23.47 -23.13
CA VAL A 200 0.00 -22.98 -24.34
C VAL A 200 -1.31 -23.72 -24.68
N PRO A 201 -1.42 -25.07 -24.53
CA PRO A 201 -2.68 -25.77 -24.76
C PRO A 201 -3.82 -25.25 -23.87
N ARG A 202 -3.53 -24.92 -22.61
CA ARG A 202 -4.52 -24.38 -21.67
C ARG A 202 -4.94 -22.97 -22.04
N LEU A 203 -3.98 -22.13 -22.43
CA LEU A 203 -4.24 -20.78 -22.90
C LEU A 203 -5.18 -20.80 -24.11
N LYS A 204 -4.92 -21.67 -25.10
CA LYS A 204 -5.78 -21.84 -26.29
C LYS A 204 -7.20 -22.29 -25.93
N GLU A 205 -7.35 -23.20 -24.96
CA GLU A 205 -8.67 -23.64 -24.49
C GLU A 205 -9.48 -22.51 -23.84
N ILE A 206 -8.81 -21.67 -23.02
CA ILE A 206 -9.44 -20.54 -22.33
C ILE A 206 -9.85 -19.45 -23.33
N ILE A 207 -8.94 -19.05 -24.23
CA ILE A 207 -9.22 -17.98 -25.21
C ILE A 207 -10.36 -18.36 -26.16
N ASN A 208 -10.42 -19.62 -26.60
CA ASN A 208 -11.48 -20.08 -27.51
C ASN A 208 -12.76 -20.53 -26.79
N ILE A 209 -12.80 -20.49 -25.45
CA ILE A 209 -13.95 -20.89 -24.64
C ILE A 209 -14.44 -22.30 -25.06
N SER A 210 -13.53 -23.27 -25.05
CA SER A 210 -13.82 -24.64 -25.52
C SER A 210 -14.91 -25.31 -24.68
N LYS A 211 -15.95 -25.85 -25.34
CA LYS A 211 -17.04 -26.58 -24.67
C LYS A 211 -16.60 -27.88 -24.00
N LYS A 212 -15.51 -28.50 -24.46
CA LYS A 212 -14.97 -29.77 -23.93
C LYS A 212 -13.49 -29.60 -23.58
N PRO A 213 -13.14 -29.15 -22.36
CA PRO A 213 -11.75 -29.03 -21.92
C PRO A 213 -11.11 -30.41 -21.79
N LYS A 214 -9.82 -30.54 -22.10
CA LYS A 214 -9.13 -31.85 -22.10
C LYS A 214 -9.00 -32.47 -20.70
N ALA A 215 -8.84 -31.65 -19.66
CA ALA A 215 -8.66 -32.08 -18.28
C ALA A 215 -9.61 -31.30 -17.34
N PRO A 216 -10.92 -31.63 -17.31
CA PRO A 216 -11.84 -31.00 -16.37
C PRO A 216 -11.49 -31.41 -14.94
N SER A 217 -11.52 -30.46 -14.01
CA SER A 217 -11.28 -30.71 -12.60
C SER A 217 -12.17 -29.85 -11.72
N LEU A 218 -12.50 -30.36 -10.53
CA LEU A 218 -13.29 -29.68 -9.51
C LEU A 218 -12.52 -29.79 -8.19
N THR A 219 -12.40 -28.66 -7.47
CA THR A 219 -11.87 -28.62 -6.11
C THR A 219 -13.05 -28.42 -5.16
N VAL A 220 -13.32 -29.40 -4.30
CA VAL A 220 -14.40 -29.34 -3.31
C VAL A 220 -13.78 -29.08 -1.95
N PHE A 221 -14.13 -27.95 -1.34
CA PHE A 221 -13.73 -27.62 0.03
C PHE A 221 -14.76 -28.19 1.00
N LEU A 222 -14.29 -28.88 2.04
CA LEU A 222 -15.14 -29.41 3.11
C LEU A 222 -15.20 -28.41 4.27
N THR A 223 -16.29 -28.44 5.04
CA THR A 223 -16.47 -27.59 6.23
C THR A 223 -16.72 -28.45 7.48
N GLY A 224 -16.37 -27.91 8.66
CA GLY A 224 -16.64 -28.56 9.94
C GLY A 224 -15.79 -29.81 10.20
N VAL A 225 -16.38 -30.83 10.83
CA VAL A 225 -15.71 -32.09 11.21
C VAL A 225 -15.20 -32.87 10.00
N ALA A 226 -15.85 -32.72 8.84
CA ALA A 226 -15.48 -33.39 7.59
C ALA A 226 -14.18 -32.86 6.95
N ALA A 227 -13.65 -31.73 7.42
CA ALA A 227 -12.41 -31.12 6.92
C ALA A 227 -11.16 -31.47 7.77
N ARG A 228 -11.32 -32.25 8.85
CA ARG A 228 -10.21 -32.75 9.70
C ARG A 228 -9.59 -34.02 9.14
#